data_AF-A0A4R7K8U3-F1
#
_entry.id   AF-A0A4R7K8U3-F1
#
_cell.length_a   1.000
_cell.length_b   1.000
_cell.length_c   1.000
_cell.angle_alpha   90.00
_cell.angle_beta   90.00
_cell.angle_gamma   90.00
#
_symmetry.space_group_name_H-M   'P 1'
#
loop_
_entity.id
_entity.type
_entity.pdbx_description
1 polymer ?
#
loop_
_entity_poly.entity_id
_entity_poly.type
_entity_poly.pdbx_seq_one_letter_code
_entity_poly.pdbx_strand_id
1 'polypeptide(L)'
;MEEVLRELPQKAKEKHNENKKFFVKLRKKPPKNLDYIMQELHEAEFERTDCLTCANCCKTTGPLFTNADVERISKSFRMKPQKFIETYLRVDEENDFVLQETPCTFLGSDNYCSIYDVRPKACREFPHTDRKKFQQISNLTLKNVAICPAAFNIVEEMKKLIN
;
A
#
# COMPACT_ATOMS: atom_id res chain seq x y z
N MET A 1 -7.90 -13.03 10.95
CA MET A 1 -6.94 -12.07 10.34
C MET A 1 -5.50 -12.38 10.76
N GLU A 2 -5.20 -12.59 12.03
CA GLU A 2 -3.82 -12.87 12.50
C GLU A 2 -3.14 -14.03 11.78
N GLU A 3 -3.83 -15.15 11.60
CA GLU A 3 -3.31 -16.30 10.85
C GLU A 3 -2.99 -15.95 9.39
N VAL A 4 -3.87 -15.19 8.73
CA VAL A 4 -3.66 -14.71 7.36
C VAL A 4 -2.38 -13.89 7.27
N LEU A 5 -2.17 -12.94 8.20
CA LEU A 5 -0.97 -12.10 8.22
C LEU A 5 0.30 -12.91 8.49
N ARG A 6 0.24 -13.91 9.38
CA ARG A 6 1.38 -14.78 9.71
C ARG A 6 1.84 -15.59 8.51
N GLU A 7 0.91 -16.07 7.68
CA GLU A 7 1.20 -16.89 6.51
C GLU A 7 1.52 -16.08 5.24
N LEU A 8 1.02 -14.83 5.17
CA LEU A 8 1.09 -14.01 3.95
C LEU A 8 2.51 -13.85 3.39
N PRO A 9 3.56 -13.55 4.19
CA PRO A 9 4.93 -13.43 3.66
C PRO A 9 5.43 -14.72 3.02
N GLN A 10 5.09 -15.87 3.60
CA GLN A 10 5.48 -17.18 3.09
C GLN A 10 4.74 -17.50 1.78
N LYS A 11 3.42 -17.29 1.73
CA LYS A 11 2.61 -17.44 0.51
C LYS A 11 3.11 -16.53 -0.62
N ALA A 12 3.40 -15.27 -0.31
CA ALA A 12 3.96 -14.33 -1.27
C ALA A 12 5.35 -14.75 -1.79
N LYS A 13 6.19 -15.33 -0.92
CA LYS A 13 7.50 -15.85 -1.29
C LYS A 13 7.39 -17.07 -2.21
N GLU A 14 6.51 -18.02 -1.90
CA GLU A 14 6.26 -19.20 -2.74
C GLU A 14 5.76 -18.80 -4.15
N LYS A 15 4.88 -17.80 -4.20
CA LYS A 15 4.32 -17.26 -5.44
C LYS A 15 5.22 -16.24 -6.15
N HIS A 16 6.36 -15.84 -5.57
CA HIS A 16 7.16 -14.73 -6.07
C HIS A 16 7.62 -14.93 -7.52
N ASN A 17 8.17 -16.10 -7.84
CA ASN A 17 8.68 -16.42 -9.18
C ASN A 17 7.54 -16.49 -10.22
N GLU A 18 6.40 -17.03 -9.82
CA GLU A 18 5.18 -17.08 -10.63
C GLU A 18 4.67 -15.67 -10.95
N ASN A 19 4.50 -14.85 -9.91
CA ASN A 19 4.01 -13.46 -10.02
C ASN A 19 4.98 -12.59 -10.84
N LYS A 20 6.29 -12.76 -10.65
CA LYS A 20 7.31 -12.05 -11.43
C LYS A 20 7.20 -12.38 -12.92
N LYS A 21 7.06 -13.66 -13.28
CA LYS A 21 6.87 -14.09 -14.68
C LYS A 21 5.57 -13.53 -15.26
N PHE A 22 4.49 -13.58 -14.50
CA PHE A 22 3.20 -13.02 -14.88
C PHE A 22 3.30 -11.51 -15.19
N PHE A 23 3.86 -10.72 -14.28
CA PHE A 23 4.00 -9.28 -14.49
C PHE A 23 4.93 -8.90 -15.65
N VAL A 24 5.98 -9.68 -15.92
CA VAL A 24 6.81 -9.48 -17.11
C VAL A 24 5.99 -9.64 -18.39
N LYS A 25 5.13 -10.67 -18.47
CA LYS A 25 4.23 -10.87 -19.62
C LYS A 25 3.20 -9.74 -19.71
N LEU A 26 2.57 -9.41 -18.59
CA LEU A 26 1.53 -8.38 -18.52
C LEU A 26 2.04 -7.01 -18.96
N ARG A 27 3.26 -6.61 -18.55
CA ARG A 27 3.88 -5.35 -19.01
C ARG A 27 4.15 -5.33 -20.51
N LYS A 28 4.55 -6.47 -21.10
CA LYS A 28 4.87 -6.57 -22.53
C LYS A 28 3.62 -6.53 -23.40
N LYS A 29 2.53 -7.17 -22.95
CA LYS A 29 1.28 -7.28 -23.71
C LYS A 29 0.07 -7.13 -22.77
N PRO A 30 -0.22 -5.91 -22.29
CA PRO A 30 -1.38 -5.70 -21.43
C PRO A 30 -2.67 -5.85 -22.25
N PRO A 31 -3.71 -6.52 -21.72
CA PRO A 31 -5.05 -6.48 -22.30
C PRO A 31 -5.55 -5.04 -22.45
N LYS A 32 -6.36 -4.76 -23.48
CA LYS A 32 -6.89 -3.40 -23.72
C LYS A 32 -7.77 -2.91 -22.56
N ASN A 33 -8.46 -3.84 -21.90
CA ASN A 33 -9.36 -3.58 -20.77
C ASN A 33 -8.71 -3.82 -19.40
N LEU A 34 -7.37 -3.88 -19.32
CA LEU A 34 -6.67 -4.19 -18.07
C LEU A 34 -7.03 -3.24 -16.92
N ASP A 35 -7.13 -1.93 -17.19
CA ASP A 35 -7.47 -0.95 -16.17
C ASP A 35 -8.90 -1.19 -15.62
N TYR A 36 -9.85 -1.62 -16.45
CA TYR A 36 -11.21 -1.97 -16.02
C TYR A 36 -11.23 -3.24 -15.18
N ILE A 37 -10.54 -4.30 -15.63
CA ILE A 37 -10.40 -5.56 -14.87
C ILE A 37 -9.83 -5.26 -13.49
N MET A 38 -8.79 -4.42 -13.42
CA MET A 38 -8.14 -4.10 -12.16
C MET A 38 -9.05 -3.31 -11.22
N GLN A 39 -9.83 -2.37 -11.76
CA GLN A 39 -10.82 -1.63 -10.99
C GLN A 39 -11.90 -2.55 -10.41
N GLU A 40 -12.48 -3.44 -11.22
CA GLU A 40 -13.48 -4.42 -10.77
C GLU A 40 -12.93 -5.34 -9.67
N LEU A 41 -11.68 -5.82 -9.82
CA LEU A 41 -11.02 -6.64 -8.80
C LEU A 41 -10.76 -5.85 -7.51
N HIS A 42 -10.36 -4.59 -7.61
CA HIS A 42 -10.15 -3.71 -6.46
C HIS A 42 -11.47 -3.52 -5.70
N GLU A 43 -12.53 -3.08 -6.39
CA GLU A 43 -13.84 -2.84 -5.79
C GLU A 43 -14.36 -4.12 -5.11
N ALA A 44 -14.33 -5.26 -5.81
CA ALA A 44 -14.80 -6.54 -5.26
C ALA A 44 -14.00 -7.01 -4.03
N GLU A 45 -12.68 -6.78 -3.97
CA GLU A 45 -11.87 -7.14 -2.81
C GLU A 45 -12.13 -6.22 -1.62
N PHE A 46 -12.28 -4.90 -1.85
CA PHE A 46 -12.50 -3.93 -0.77
C PHE A 46 -13.95 -3.86 -0.27
N GLU A 47 -14.91 -4.45 -0.98
CA GLU A 47 -16.24 -4.75 -0.43
C GLU A 47 -16.19 -5.73 0.76
N ARG A 48 -15.17 -6.60 0.81
CA ARG A 48 -15.01 -7.63 1.84
C ARG A 48 -13.77 -7.45 2.72
N THR A 49 -12.90 -6.49 2.39
CA THR A 49 -11.67 -6.22 3.13
C THR A 49 -11.70 -4.83 3.74
N ASP A 50 -11.71 -4.79 5.07
CA ASP A 50 -11.54 -3.55 5.84
C ASP A 50 -10.08 -3.41 6.30
N CYS A 51 -9.44 -2.31 5.91
CA CYS A 51 -8.07 -1.96 6.31
C CYS A 51 -7.90 -1.87 7.83
N LEU A 52 -8.94 -1.46 8.58
CA LEU A 52 -8.92 -1.36 10.03
C LEU A 52 -8.93 -2.73 10.73
N THR A 53 -9.27 -3.80 10.01
CA THR A 53 -9.21 -5.17 10.55
C THR A 53 -7.77 -5.61 10.82
N CYS A 54 -6.79 -5.12 10.06
CA CYS A 54 -5.39 -5.55 10.19
C CYS A 54 -4.39 -4.42 10.45
N ALA A 55 -4.59 -3.26 9.82
CA ALA A 55 -3.64 -2.15 9.75
C ALA A 55 -2.18 -2.57 9.48
N ASN A 56 -1.96 -3.66 8.75
CA ASN A 56 -0.64 -4.28 8.66
C ASN A 56 0.41 -3.33 8.04
N CYS A 57 0.04 -2.60 6.98
CA CYS A 57 0.94 -1.60 6.39
C CYS A 57 1.28 -0.47 7.37
N CYS A 58 0.31 -0.01 8.16
CA CYS A 58 0.56 0.98 9.22
C CYS A 58 1.50 0.44 10.31
N LYS A 59 1.54 -0.88 10.51
CA LYS A 59 2.42 -1.54 11.48
C LYS A 59 3.84 -1.77 10.96
N THR A 60 4.03 -1.95 9.65
CA THR A 60 5.30 -2.52 9.13
C THR A 60 6.00 -1.75 8.01
N THR A 61 5.36 -0.83 7.28
CA THR A 61 5.98 -0.28 6.05
C THR A 61 6.54 1.12 6.18
N GLY A 62 5.92 2.01 6.96
CA GLY A 62 6.28 3.44 6.98
C GLY A 62 5.98 4.13 5.63
N PRO A 63 4.93 4.96 5.52
CA PRO A 63 4.58 5.60 4.25
C PRO A 63 5.54 6.75 3.91
N LEU A 64 5.65 7.04 2.61
CA LEU A 64 6.19 8.30 2.10
C LEU A 64 5.26 9.48 2.42
N PHE A 65 5.86 10.60 2.83
CA PHE A 65 5.21 11.89 2.99
C PHE A 65 5.72 12.85 1.92
N THR A 66 4.82 13.35 1.08
CA THR A 66 5.18 14.43 0.15
C THR A 66 5.24 15.78 0.88
N ASN A 67 5.90 16.79 0.29
CA ASN A 67 5.84 18.16 0.82
C ASN A 67 4.39 18.64 1.01
N ALA A 68 3.49 18.30 0.08
CA ALA A 68 2.07 18.61 0.18
C ALA A 68 1.39 17.87 1.36
N ASP A 69 1.79 16.63 1.66
CA ASP A 69 1.31 15.92 2.84
C ASP A 69 1.81 16.59 4.13
N VAL A 70 3.09 16.95 4.20
CA VAL A 70 3.66 17.66 5.37
C VAL A 70 2.92 18.96 5.63
N GLU A 71 2.72 19.80 4.60
CA GLU A 71 2.00 21.07 4.73
C GLU A 71 0.56 20.88 5.20
N ARG A 72 -0.15 19.88 4.65
CA ARG A 72 -1.55 19.62 4.96
C ARG A 72 -1.73 19.00 6.35
N ILE A 73 -0.87 18.06 6.75
CA ILE A 73 -0.95 17.37 8.03
C ILE A 73 -0.52 18.29 9.17
N SER A 74 0.59 19.02 9.03
CA SER A 74 1.09 19.95 10.05
C SER A 74 0.06 21.01 10.47
N LYS A 75 -0.78 21.48 9.54
CA LYS A 75 -1.92 22.37 9.84
C LYS A 75 -2.92 21.75 10.82
N SER A 76 -3.17 20.44 10.74
CA SER A 76 -4.10 19.73 11.64
C SER A 76 -3.58 19.68 13.08
N PHE A 77 -2.25 19.70 13.25
CA PHE A 77 -1.58 19.81 14.55
C PHE A 77 -1.26 21.27 14.95
N ARG A 78 -1.66 22.25 14.14
CA ARG A 78 -1.33 23.68 14.33
C ARG A 78 0.18 23.95 14.48
N MET A 79 1.00 23.22 13.72
CA MET A 79 2.46 23.33 13.74
C MET A 79 2.99 23.88 12.42
N LYS A 80 4.19 24.46 12.45
CA LYS A 80 4.95 24.74 11.23
C LYS A 80 5.40 23.44 10.55
N PRO A 81 5.45 23.35 9.21
CA PRO A 81 5.91 22.17 8.48
C PRO A 81 7.27 21.63 8.95
N GLN A 82 8.25 22.51 9.16
CA GLN A 82 9.57 22.13 9.66
C GLN A 82 9.51 21.44 11.02
N LYS A 83 8.66 21.94 11.93
CA LYS A 83 8.50 21.33 13.25
C LYS A 83 7.83 19.96 13.15
N PHE A 84 6.89 19.78 12.23
CA PHE A 84 6.26 18.49 11.96
C PHE A 84 7.29 17.46 11.45
N ILE A 85 8.15 17.86 10.52
CA ILE A 85 9.24 17.02 10.01
C ILE A 85 10.15 16.59 11.16
N GLU A 86 10.67 17.54 11.96
CA GLU A 86 11.55 17.25 13.10
C GLU A 86 10.90 16.30 14.14
N THR A 87 9.59 16.41 14.33
CA THR A 87 8.87 15.66 15.36
C THR A 87 8.51 14.25 14.91
N TYR A 88 8.12 14.06 13.65
CA TYR A 88 7.49 12.81 13.20
C TYR A 88 8.20 12.10 12.05
N LEU A 89 9.05 12.82 11.30
CA LEU A 89 9.64 12.32 10.06
C LEU A 89 11.16 12.28 10.14
N ARG A 90 11.75 11.57 9.18
CA ARG A 90 13.17 11.58 8.83
C ARG A 90 13.32 11.49 7.32
N VAL A 91 14.51 11.77 6.82
CA VAL A 91 14.86 11.56 5.42
C VAL A 91 15.51 10.18 5.29
N ASP A 92 15.06 9.36 4.35
CA ASP A 92 15.66 8.04 4.08
C ASP A 92 16.78 8.10 3.03
N GLU A 93 17.28 6.94 2.61
CA GLU A 93 18.35 6.80 1.62
C GLU A 93 17.96 7.30 0.22
N GLU A 94 16.67 7.41 -0.08
CA GLU A 94 16.13 7.89 -1.36
C GLU A 94 15.83 9.40 -1.33
N ASN A 95 16.20 10.09 -0.24
CA ASN A 95 15.86 11.50 0.06
C ASN A 95 14.36 11.75 0.24
N ASP A 96 13.63 10.72 0.65
CA ASP A 96 12.20 10.77 0.86
C ASP A 96 11.87 11.01 2.34
N PHE A 97 10.81 11.79 2.61
CA PHE A 97 10.32 11.94 3.99
C PHE A 97 9.51 10.71 4.41
N VAL A 98 10.00 10.00 5.41
CA VAL A 98 9.37 8.80 5.98
C VAL A 98 9.21 8.94 7.48
N LEU A 99 8.45 8.03 8.10
CA LEU A 99 8.34 7.97 9.56
C LEU A 99 9.71 7.69 10.21
N GLN A 100 9.89 8.22 11.42
CA GLN A 100 11.08 7.94 12.23
C GLN A 100 11.22 6.44 12.54
N GLU A 101 10.11 5.78 12.86
CA GLU A 101 10.08 4.35 13.18
C GLU A 101 8.73 3.71 12.81
N THR A 102 8.67 2.39 12.93
CA THR A 102 7.45 1.58 12.81
C THR A 102 7.21 0.81 14.11
N PRO A 103 5.96 0.61 14.58
CA PRO A 103 4.68 0.98 13.95
C PRO A 103 4.45 2.48 13.78
N CYS A 104 3.52 2.85 12.90
CA CYS A 104 3.21 4.25 12.64
C CYS A 104 2.81 4.99 13.92
N THR A 105 3.46 6.14 14.19
CA THR A 105 3.17 6.99 15.37
C THR A 105 1.72 7.47 15.43
N PHE A 106 1.03 7.53 14.29
CA PHE A 106 -0.38 7.93 14.21
C PHE A 106 -1.35 6.75 14.34
N LEU A 107 -0.87 5.51 14.48
CA LEU A 107 -1.71 4.33 14.62
C LEU A 107 -2.12 4.12 16.07
N GLY A 108 -3.43 4.11 16.32
CA GLY A 108 -4.04 3.76 17.60
C GLY A 108 -4.05 2.26 17.86
N SER A 109 -4.27 1.88 19.13
CA SER A 109 -4.40 0.47 19.55
C SER A 109 -5.61 -0.25 18.96
N ASP A 110 -6.60 0.51 18.50
CA ASP A 110 -7.80 0.06 17.80
C ASP A 110 -7.62 -0.06 16.27
N ASN A 111 -6.38 0.02 15.77
CA ASN A 111 -6.01 0.10 14.37
C ASN A 111 -6.47 1.38 13.64
N TYR A 112 -7.06 2.35 14.34
CA TYR A 112 -7.50 3.60 13.73
C TYR A 112 -6.33 4.60 13.62
N CYS A 113 -6.34 5.43 12.58
CA CYS A 113 -5.30 6.44 12.38
C CYS A 113 -5.76 7.78 12.97
N SER A 114 -4.99 8.37 13.88
CA SER A 114 -5.31 9.68 14.48
C SER A 114 -5.35 10.81 13.45
N ILE A 115 -4.78 10.59 12.26
CA ILE A 115 -4.79 11.51 11.13
C ILE A 115 -5.55 10.94 9.92
N TYR A 116 -6.51 10.02 10.11
CA TYR A 116 -7.12 9.24 9.03
C TYR A 116 -7.57 10.09 7.83
N ASP A 117 -8.32 11.17 8.06
CA ASP A 117 -8.84 12.04 6.99
C ASP A 117 -7.74 12.82 6.25
N VAL A 118 -6.65 13.09 6.96
CA VAL A 118 -5.50 13.83 6.46
C VAL A 118 -4.28 12.92 6.27
N ARG A 119 -4.46 11.60 6.16
CA ARG A 119 -3.34 10.65 6.00
C ARG A 119 -2.51 10.95 4.74
N PRO A 120 -1.24 10.55 4.67
CA PRO A 120 -0.41 10.78 3.49
C PRO A 120 -1.02 10.17 2.23
N LYS A 121 -0.66 10.70 1.06
CA LYS A 121 -1.11 10.14 -0.23
C LYS A 121 -0.78 8.65 -0.35
N ALA A 122 0.43 8.25 0.04
CA ALA A 122 0.86 6.86 0.04
C ALA A 122 -0.06 5.96 0.90
N CYS A 123 -0.55 6.45 2.05
CA CYS A 123 -1.52 5.70 2.87
C CYS A 123 -2.91 5.62 2.25
N ARG A 124 -3.38 6.70 1.60
CA ARG A 124 -4.71 6.69 0.94
C ARG A 124 -4.75 5.73 -0.23
N GLU A 125 -3.67 5.67 -1.00
CA GLU A 125 -3.61 4.91 -2.24
C GLU A 125 -3.09 3.49 -2.04
N PHE A 126 -2.55 3.12 -0.88
CA PHE A 126 -2.07 1.76 -0.63
C PHE A 126 -3.24 0.75 -0.73
N PRO A 127 -3.09 -0.40 -1.42
CA PRO A 127 -1.87 -0.98 -1.99
C PRO A 127 -1.60 -0.63 -3.47
N HIS A 128 -2.22 0.43 -3.98
CA HIS A 128 -2.15 0.98 -5.34
C HIS A 128 -2.80 0.08 -6.40
N THR A 129 -3.84 -0.64 -6.02
CA THR A 129 -4.56 -1.57 -6.90
C THR A 129 -5.66 -0.91 -7.73
N ASP A 130 -6.06 0.32 -7.44
CA ASP A 130 -7.03 1.14 -8.17
C ASP A 130 -6.38 2.12 -9.16
N ARG A 131 -5.05 2.06 -9.32
CA ARG A 131 -4.28 2.97 -10.16
C ARG A 131 -4.36 2.60 -11.65
N LYS A 132 -4.62 3.58 -12.52
CA LYS A 132 -4.48 3.41 -13.98
C LYS A 132 -3.06 3.03 -14.40
N LYS A 133 -2.94 2.17 -15.41
CA LYS A 133 -1.67 1.61 -15.90
C LYS A 133 -0.89 0.90 -14.77
N PHE A 134 -1.58 0.19 -13.89
CA PHE A 134 -0.99 -0.45 -12.71
C PHE A 134 0.19 -1.40 -13.07
N GLN A 135 0.21 -1.98 -14.27
CA GLN A 135 1.32 -2.81 -14.76
C GLN A 135 2.68 -2.09 -14.70
N GLN A 136 2.69 -0.75 -14.77
CA GLN A 136 3.90 0.07 -14.63
C GLN A 136 4.51 0.04 -13.22
N ILE A 137 3.70 -0.26 -12.19
CA ILE A 137 4.15 -0.37 -10.79
C ILE A 137 4.25 -1.81 -10.31
N SER A 138 4.30 -2.79 -11.21
CA SER A 138 4.32 -4.21 -10.85
C SER A 138 5.45 -4.61 -9.89
N ASN A 139 6.60 -3.91 -9.89
CA ASN A 139 7.64 -4.14 -8.88
C ASN A 139 7.20 -3.72 -7.47
N LEU A 140 6.43 -2.63 -7.36
CA LEU A 140 5.81 -2.20 -6.10
C LEU A 140 4.72 -3.19 -5.69
N THR A 141 3.86 -3.61 -6.62
CA THR A 141 2.84 -4.62 -6.35
C THR A 141 3.46 -5.93 -5.83
N LEU A 142 4.57 -6.40 -6.42
CA LEU A 142 5.30 -7.58 -5.96
C LEU A 142 5.83 -7.47 -4.52
N LYS A 143 6.11 -6.26 -4.04
CA LYS A 143 6.43 -6.01 -2.62
C LYS A 143 5.15 -6.02 -1.78
N ASN A 144 4.10 -5.33 -2.25
CA ASN A 144 2.85 -5.14 -1.52
C ASN A 144 2.08 -6.44 -1.28
N VAL A 145 2.18 -7.45 -2.16
CA VAL A 145 1.52 -8.75 -1.95
C VAL A 145 2.05 -9.52 -0.73
N ALA A 146 3.25 -9.20 -0.23
CA ALA A 146 3.77 -9.78 1.01
C ALA A 146 3.29 -9.04 2.27
N ILE A 147 2.66 -7.87 2.11
CA ILE A 147 2.26 -6.97 3.19
C ILE A 147 0.73 -6.94 3.32
N CYS A 148 0.01 -6.87 2.21
CA CYS A 148 -1.43 -6.66 2.19
C CYS A 148 -2.16 -7.89 1.66
N PRO A 149 -3.06 -8.52 2.47
CA PRO A 149 -3.89 -9.62 2.01
C PRO A 149 -4.71 -9.27 0.76
N ALA A 150 -5.30 -8.07 0.72
CA ALA A 150 -6.07 -7.62 -0.45
C ALA A 150 -5.20 -7.54 -1.71
N ALA A 151 -3.98 -7.00 -1.62
CA ALA A 151 -3.07 -6.96 -2.75
C ALA A 151 -2.73 -8.36 -3.26
N PHE A 152 -2.48 -9.31 -2.35
CA PHE A 152 -2.22 -10.70 -2.70
C PHE A 152 -3.43 -11.33 -3.41
N ASN A 153 -4.61 -11.23 -2.82
CA ASN A 153 -5.85 -11.79 -3.37
C ASN A 153 -6.16 -11.23 -4.77
N ILE A 154 -6.08 -9.90 -4.94
CA ILE A 154 -6.29 -9.24 -6.24
C ILE A 154 -5.34 -9.79 -7.31
N VAL A 155 -4.07 -9.99 -6.97
CA VAL A 155 -3.08 -10.55 -7.92
C VAL A 155 -3.39 -12.01 -8.25
N GLU A 156 -3.80 -12.83 -7.28
CA GLU A 156 -4.19 -14.22 -7.54
C GLU A 156 -5.43 -14.30 -8.44
N GLU A 157 -6.46 -13.48 -8.20
CA GLU A 157 -7.67 -13.44 -9.04
C GLU A 157 -7.37 -12.91 -10.44
N MET A 158 -6.57 -11.85 -10.55
CA MET A 158 -6.16 -11.30 -11.84
C MET A 158 -5.46 -12.35 -12.72
N LYS A 159 -4.59 -13.18 -12.14
CA LYS A 159 -3.93 -14.27 -12.90
C LYS A 159 -4.94 -15.26 -13.48
N LYS A 160 -6.05 -15.52 -12.81
CA LYS A 160 -7.11 -16.41 -13.32
C LYS A 160 -7.85 -15.81 -14.52
N LEU A 161 -8.05 -14.49 -14.52
CA LEU A 161 -8.78 -13.79 -15.58
C LEU A 161 -7.94 -13.52 -16.83
N ILE A 162 -6.62 -13.37 -16.67
CA ILE A 162 -5.71 -12.95 -17.75
C ILE A 162 -4.89 -14.12 -18.32
N ASN A 163 -4.97 -15.31 -17.72
CA ASN A 163 -4.25 -16.49 -18.18
C ASN A 163 -4.65 -16.95 -19.58
#